data_AF-A0A6J7HAE5-F1
#
_entry.id   AF-A0A6J7HAE5-F1
#
_cell.length_a   1.000
_cell.length_b   1.000
_cell.length_c   1.000
_cell.angle_alpha   90.00
_cell.angle_beta   90.00
_cell.angle_gamma   90.00
#
_symmetry.space_group_name_H-M   'P 1'
#
loop_
_entity.id
_entity.type
_entity.pdbx_description
1 polymer ?
#
loop_
_entity_poly.entity_id
_entity_poly.type
_entity_poly.pdbx_seq_one_letter_code
_entity_poly.pdbx_strand_id
1 'polypeptide(L)'
;MSFTSALAIKRLRTILRLGSTVFGASAIFLLVNPKTFLELLNLETTDSLQWSMRMIAITLIALTGNMLSVARFGSETSVVFSARVMVVSAAGLGALTLLIPAEFGWFTIAYAAIGFLFSLAYLSAFLRK
;
A
#
# COMPACT_ATOMS: atom_id res chain seq x y z
N MET A 1 10.56 -18.52 -18.63
CA MET A 1 9.84 -19.06 -17.47
C MET A 1 10.53 -18.56 -16.20
N SER A 2 9.86 -17.72 -15.39
CA SER A 2 10.41 -17.29 -14.10
C SER A 2 10.29 -18.45 -13.13
N PHE A 3 11.41 -19.07 -12.75
CA PHE A 3 11.49 -20.12 -11.73
C PHE A 3 11.23 -19.54 -10.33
N THR A 4 10.04 -19.02 -10.10
CA THR A 4 9.58 -18.65 -8.75
C THR A 4 8.89 -19.88 -8.17
N SER A 5 9.33 -20.37 -7.01
CA SER A 5 8.75 -21.58 -6.43
C SER A 5 7.25 -21.40 -6.15
N ALA A 6 6.47 -22.48 -6.25
CA ALA A 6 5.03 -22.45 -5.96
C ALA A 6 4.74 -21.87 -4.55
N LEU A 7 5.64 -22.10 -3.60
CA LEU A 7 5.59 -21.52 -2.27
C LEU A 7 5.77 -20.00 -2.28
N ALA A 8 6.76 -19.49 -3.02
CA ALA A 8 6.96 -18.05 -3.19
C ALA A 8 5.74 -17.39 -3.86
N ILE A 9 5.16 -18.00 -4.90
CA ILE A 9 3.92 -17.50 -5.53
C ILE A 9 2.77 -17.46 -4.50
N LYS A 10 2.58 -18.51 -3.71
CA LYS A 10 1.56 -18.55 -2.66
C LYS A 10 1.75 -17.42 -1.65
N ARG A 11 3.00 -17.17 -1.22
CA ARG A 11 3.34 -16.05 -0.32
C ARG A 11 3.03 -14.70 -0.94
N LEU A 12 3.42 -14.46 -2.19
CA LEU A 12 3.14 -13.21 -2.89
C LEU A 12 1.63 -12.94 -3.00
N ARG A 13 0.82 -13.97 -3.30
CA ARG A 13 -0.64 -13.84 -3.29
C ARG A 13 -1.19 -13.47 -1.91
N THR A 14 -0.65 -14.06 -0.84
CA THR A 14 -1.04 -13.71 0.52
C THR A 14 -0.68 -12.26 0.85
N ILE A 15 0.51 -11.79 0.50
CA ILE A 15 0.94 -10.41 0.75
C ILE A 15 0.06 -9.43 -0.05
N LEU A 16 -0.26 -9.73 -1.31
CA LEU A 16 -1.20 -8.91 -2.10
C LEU A 16 -2.59 -8.83 -1.47
N ARG A 17 -3.11 -9.94 -0.91
CA ARG A 17 -4.40 -9.94 -0.20
C ARG A 17 -4.34 -9.08 1.07
N LEU A 18 -3.32 -9.26 1.89
CA LEU A 18 -3.13 -8.45 3.10
C LEU A 18 -2.99 -6.97 2.74
N GLY A 19 -2.21 -6.65 1.71
CA GLY A 19 -2.07 -5.30 1.17
C GLY A 19 -3.42 -4.73 0.73
N SER A 20 -4.25 -5.52 0.01
CA SER A 20 -5.58 -5.06 -0.40
C SER A 20 -6.48 -4.72 0.80
N THR A 21 -6.39 -5.46 1.91
CA THR A 21 -7.16 -5.13 3.12
C THR A 21 -6.70 -3.83 3.76
N VAL A 22 -5.39 -3.63 3.93
CA VAL A 22 -4.84 -2.41 4.53
C VAL A 22 -5.13 -1.20 3.65
N PHE A 23 -4.86 -1.29 2.35
CA PHE A 23 -5.14 -0.20 1.40
C PHE A 23 -6.64 0.10 1.31
N GLY A 24 -7.49 -0.92 1.30
CA GLY A 24 -8.94 -0.75 1.27
C GLY A 24 -9.46 -0.04 2.53
N ALA A 25 -8.96 -0.43 3.71
CA ALA A 25 -9.30 0.22 4.96
C ALA A 25 -8.85 1.69 4.99
N SER A 26 -7.61 1.97 4.56
CA SER A 26 -7.09 3.34 4.43
C SER A 26 -7.89 4.17 3.44
N ALA A 27 -8.32 3.58 2.33
CA ALA A 27 -9.15 4.26 1.33
C ALA A 27 -10.51 4.65 1.91
N ILE A 28 -11.18 3.74 2.63
CA ILE A 28 -12.45 4.05 3.30
C ILE A 28 -12.25 5.17 4.33
N PHE A 29 -11.16 5.12 5.11
CA PHE A 29 -10.87 6.15 6.10
C PHE A 29 -10.67 7.53 5.46
N LEU A 30 -9.87 7.61 4.39
CA LEU A 30 -9.66 8.84 3.61
C LEU A 30 -10.95 9.35 2.94
N LEU A 31 -11.84 8.45 2.52
CA LEU A 31 -13.10 8.83 1.86
C LEU A 31 -14.10 9.43 2.86
N VAL A 32 -14.27 8.78 4.00
CA VAL A 32 -15.30 9.13 5.00
C VAL A 32 -14.84 10.29 5.88
N ASN A 33 -13.60 10.25 6.38
CA ASN A 33 -13.08 11.23 7.33
C ASN A 33 -11.64 11.66 6.99
N PRO A 34 -11.43 12.38 5.87
CA PRO A 34 -10.11 12.84 5.46
C PRO A 34 -9.49 13.83 6.44
N LYS A 35 -10.31 14.64 7.15
CA LYS A 35 -9.83 15.62 8.11
C LYS A 35 -9.02 14.95 9.22
N THR A 36 -9.57 13.92 9.85
CA THR A 36 -8.87 13.19 10.92
C THR A 36 -7.61 12.52 10.41
N PHE A 37 -7.59 12.00 9.17
CA PHE A 37 -6.38 11.43 8.59
C PHE A 37 -5.27 12.49 8.42
N LEU A 38 -5.62 13.69 7.96
CA LEU A 38 -4.68 14.81 7.83
C LEU A 38 -4.17 15.29 9.19
N GLU A 39 -5.05 15.41 10.19
CA GLU A 39 -4.67 15.77 11.57
C GLU A 39 -3.70 14.74 12.18
N LEU A 40 -3.93 13.44 11.96
CA LEU A 40 -3.02 12.40 12.42
C LEU A 40 -1.63 12.49 11.79
N LEU A 41 -1.53 13.05 10.57
CA LEU A 41 -0.26 13.35 9.90
C LEU A 41 0.31 14.73 10.25
N ASN A 42 -0.33 15.48 11.16
CA ASN A 42 -0.02 16.88 11.47
C ASN A 42 -0.01 17.80 10.22
N LEU A 43 -0.87 17.50 9.24
CA LEU A 43 -1.04 18.29 8.03
C LEU A 43 -2.19 19.29 8.17
N GLU A 44 -2.15 20.34 7.36
CA GLU A 44 -3.26 21.29 7.23
C GLU A 44 -4.55 20.58 6.78
N THR A 45 -5.69 21.09 7.23
CA THR A 45 -7.01 20.49 6.93
C THR A 45 -7.86 21.37 6.02
N THR A 46 -7.26 22.00 5.01
CA THR A 46 -7.99 22.86 4.07
C THR A 46 -9.02 22.05 3.27
N ASP A 47 -10.11 22.70 2.84
CA ASP A 47 -11.16 22.03 2.07
C ASP A 47 -10.63 21.41 0.77
N SER A 48 -9.72 22.13 0.09
CA SER A 48 -9.07 21.64 -1.12
C SER A 48 -8.31 20.33 -0.86
N LEU A 49 -7.50 20.28 0.21
CA LEU A 49 -6.72 19.09 0.54
C LEU A 49 -7.61 17.91 0.97
N GLN A 50 -8.69 18.17 1.72
CA GLN A 50 -9.67 17.14 2.06
C GLN A 50 -10.37 16.55 0.83
N TRP A 51 -10.71 17.37 -0.17
CA TRP A 51 -11.25 16.87 -1.44
C TRP A 51 -10.21 16.09 -2.24
N SER A 52 -8.95 16.55 -2.27
CA SER A 52 -7.85 15.77 -2.87
C SER A 52 -7.70 14.40 -2.22
N MET A 53 -7.79 14.31 -0.89
CA MET A 53 -7.75 13.03 -0.16
C MET A 53 -8.89 12.09 -0.56
N ARG A 54 -10.12 12.61 -0.74
CA ARG A 54 -11.26 11.81 -1.23
C ARG A 54 -11.06 11.30 -2.65
N MET A 55 -10.50 12.13 -3.55
CA MET A 55 -10.18 11.70 -4.90
C MET A 55 -9.10 10.60 -4.90
N ILE A 56 -8.06 10.76 -4.07
CA ILE A 56 -7.05 9.71 -3.86
C ILE A 56 -7.69 8.45 -3.28
N ALA A 57 -8.64 8.57 -2.35
CA ALA A 57 -9.35 7.42 -1.81
C ALA A 57 -10.04 6.58 -2.90
N ILE A 58 -10.66 7.20 -3.91
CA ILE A 58 -11.25 6.48 -5.04
C ILE A 58 -10.18 5.72 -5.84
N THR A 59 -9.01 6.33 -6.08
CA THR A 59 -7.90 5.64 -6.75
C THR A 59 -7.37 4.46 -5.93
N LEU A 60 -7.34 4.58 -4.60
CA LEU A 60 -6.94 3.50 -3.69
C LEU A 60 -7.96 2.36 -3.66
N ILE A 61 -9.27 2.66 -3.78
CA ILE A 61 -10.30 1.62 -3.94
C ILE A 61 -10.07 0.84 -5.23
N ALA A 62 -9.82 1.53 -6.35
CA ALA A 62 -9.52 0.87 -7.62
C ALA A 62 -8.25 0.01 -7.54
N LEU A 63 -7.19 0.52 -6.91
CA LEU A 63 -5.95 -0.23 -6.69
C LEU A 63 -6.18 -1.45 -5.80
N THR A 64 -6.98 -1.32 -4.74
CA THR A 64 -7.36 -2.40 -3.84
C THR A 64 -8.06 -3.53 -4.59
N GLY A 65 -9.03 -3.19 -5.43
CA GLY A 65 -9.73 -4.15 -6.30
C GLY A 65 -8.78 -4.86 -7.25
N ASN A 66 -7.86 -4.13 -7.89
CA ASN A 66 -6.85 -4.69 -8.78
C ASN A 66 -5.89 -5.64 -8.05
N MET A 67 -5.40 -5.28 -6.87
CA MET A 67 -4.54 -6.13 -6.05
C MET A 67 -5.25 -7.43 -5.65
N LEU A 68 -6.51 -7.33 -5.20
CA LEU A 68 -7.30 -8.50 -4.82
C LEU A 68 -7.59 -9.40 -6.02
N SER A 69 -7.90 -8.81 -7.18
CA SER A 69 -8.12 -9.53 -8.43
C SER A 69 -6.88 -10.31 -8.86
N VAL A 70 -5.71 -9.66 -8.92
CA VAL A 70 -4.43 -10.33 -9.26
C VAL A 70 -4.11 -11.44 -8.25
N ALA A 71 -4.33 -11.20 -6.96
CA ALA A 71 -4.04 -12.19 -5.93
C ALA A 71 -4.94 -13.43 -6.01
N ARG A 72 -6.20 -13.29 -6.43
CA ARG A 72 -7.18 -14.38 -6.52
C ARG A 72 -7.15 -15.08 -7.87
N PHE A 73 -7.15 -14.32 -8.97
CA PHE A 73 -7.43 -14.82 -10.31
C PHE A 73 -6.26 -14.61 -11.29
N GLY A 74 -5.26 -13.80 -10.92
CA GLY A 74 -4.11 -13.52 -11.79
C GLY A 74 -3.25 -14.76 -12.03
N SER A 75 -2.59 -14.82 -13.20
CA SER A 75 -1.57 -15.82 -13.50
C SER A 75 -0.34 -15.66 -12.59
N GLU A 76 0.53 -16.68 -12.51
CA GLU A 76 1.76 -16.58 -11.71
C GLU A 76 2.69 -15.45 -12.18
N THR A 77 2.77 -15.24 -13.50
CA THR A 77 3.55 -14.15 -14.10
C THR A 77 2.98 -12.79 -13.71
N SER A 78 1.65 -12.63 -13.72
CA SER A 78 0.97 -11.41 -13.27
C SER A 78 1.23 -11.13 -11.78
N VAL A 79 1.15 -12.14 -10.93
CA VAL A 79 1.45 -12.01 -9.48
C VAL A 79 2.88 -11.55 -9.26
N VAL A 80 3.86 -12.15 -9.95
CA VAL A 80 5.28 -11.76 -9.83
C VAL A 80 5.50 -10.34 -10.31
N PHE A 81 4.92 -9.95 -11.44
CA PHE A 81 5.04 -8.59 -11.97
C PHE A 81 4.43 -7.57 -11.01
N SER A 82 3.19 -7.77 -10.58
CA SER A 82 2.53 -6.90 -9.61
C SER A 82 3.32 -6.80 -8.31
N ALA A 83 3.84 -7.91 -7.78
CA ALA A 83 4.67 -7.89 -6.58
C ALA A 83 5.96 -7.06 -6.74
N ARG A 84 6.61 -7.09 -7.91
CA ARG A 84 7.80 -6.25 -8.18
C ARG A 84 7.45 -4.76 -8.18
N VAL A 85 6.34 -4.39 -8.83
CA VAL A 85 5.85 -3.01 -8.79
C VAL A 85 5.55 -2.60 -7.34
N MET A 86 4.88 -3.48 -6.58
CA MET A 86 4.53 -3.22 -5.18
C MET A 86 5.73 -3.06 -4.25
N VAL A 87 6.87 -3.73 -4.50
CA VAL A 87 8.11 -3.49 -3.73
C VAL A 87 8.50 -2.01 -3.81
N VAL A 88 8.55 -1.47 -5.03
CA VAL A 88 8.97 -0.10 -5.29
C VAL A 88 7.93 0.88 -4.77
N SER A 89 6.65 0.65 -5.07
CA SER A 89 5.56 1.53 -4.63
C SER A 89 5.43 1.58 -3.11
N ALA A 90 5.58 0.46 -2.40
CA ALA A 90 5.47 0.42 -0.94
C ALA A 90 6.68 1.09 -0.26
N ALA A 91 7.89 0.90 -0.80
CA ALA A 91 9.07 1.62 -0.34
C ALA A 91 8.94 3.13 -0.59
N GLY A 92 8.47 3.51 -1.78
CA GLY A 92 8.19 4.91 -2.14
C GLY A 92 7.16 5.55 -1.22
N LEU A 93 6.07 4.86 -0.91
CA LEU A 93 5.06 5.33 0.05
C LEU A 93 5.66 5.56 1.44
N GLY A 94 6.44 4.61 1.95
CA GLY A 94 7.11 4.74 3.25
C GLY A 94 8.09 5.92 3.27
N ALA A 95 8.91 6.04 2.22
CA ALA A 95 9.88 7.13 2.09
C ALA A 95 9.20 8.50 1.97
N LEU A 96 8.19 8.64 1.11
CA LEU A 96 7.46 9.90 0.93
C LEU A 96 6.71 10.32 2.20
N THR A 97 6.22 9.35 2.99
CA THR A 97 5.59 9.64 4.29
C THR A 97 6.58 10.28 5.26
N LEU A 98 7.85 9.87 5.23
CA LEU A 98 8.92 10.47 6.02
C LEU A 98 9.48 11.77 5.42
N LEU A 99 8.98 12.20 4.25
CA LEU A 99 9.35 13.46 3.60
C LEU A 99 8.19 14.48 3.65
N ILE A 100 7.11 14.16 4.36
CA ILE A 100 6.00 15.09 4.55
C ILE A 100 6.53 16.34 5.27
N PRO A 101 6.20 17.55 4.80
CA PRO A 101 6.63 18.80 5.43
C PRO A 101 5.77 19.12 6.67
N ALA A 102 5.79 18.24 7.67
CA ALA A 102 5.07 18.37 8.93
C ALA A 102 5.86 17.72 10.07
N GLU A 103 5.56 18.10 11.31
CA GLU A 103 6.16 17.46 12.48
C GLU A 103 5.74 15.99 12.57
N PHE A 104 6.71 15.09 12.83
CA PHE A 104 6.43 13.66 12.86
C PHE A 104 5.75 13.24 14.16
N GLY A 105 4.47 12.88 14.06
CA GLY A 105 3.75 12.19 15.11
C GLY A 105 3.99 10.68 15.08
N TRP A 106 3.47 9.98 16.10
CA TRP A 106 3.50 8.51 16.16
C TRP A 106 2.83 7.86 14.94
N PHE A 107 1.76 8.48 14.41
CA PHE A 107 1.02 7.98 13.26
C PHE A 107 1.83 8.07 11.98
N THR A 108 2.58 9.16 11.75
CA THR A 108 3.50 9.29 10.61
C THR A 108 4.52 8.16 10.57
N ILE A 109 5.14 7.86 11.72
CA ILE A 109 6.12 6.77 11.84
C ILE A 109 5.45 5.40 11.61
N ALA A 110 4.29 5.17 12.20
CA ALA A 110 3.54 3.92 12.03
C ALA A 110 3.12 3.71 10.56
N TYR A 111 2.61 4.76 9.91
CA TYR A 111 2.17 4.71 8.51
C TYR A 111 3.35 4.49 7.55
N ALA A 112 4.49 5.17 7.79
CA ALA A 112 5.72 4.92 7.04
C ALA A 112 6.22 3.49 7.22
N ALA A 113 6.21 2.98 8.46
CA ALA A 113 6.63 1.62 8.78
C ALA A 113 5.78 0.58 8.05
N ILE A 114 4.46 0.78 7.94
CA ILE A 114 3.58 -0.10 7.15
C ILE A 114 4.08 -0.20 5.69
N GLY A 115 4.41 0.93 5.05
CA GLY A 115 4.95 0.96 3.69
C GLY A 115 6.24 0.13 3.56
N PHE A 116 7.20 0.35 4.46
CA PHE A 116 8.46 -0.40 4.46
C PHE A 116 8.27 -1.89 4.76
N LEU A 117 7.40 -2.25 5.71
CA LEU A 117 7.11 -3.64 6.07
C LEU A 117 6.51 -4.40 4.89
N PHE A 118 5.59 -3.79 4.12
CA PHE A 118 5.08 -4.43 2.90
C PHE A 118 6.17 -4.60 1.84
N SER A 119 7.01 -3.58 1.62
CA SER A 119 8.14 -3.69 0.69
C SER A 119 9.09 -4.82 1.07
N LEU A 120 9.48 -4.90 2.35
CA LEU A 120 10.30 -5.97 2.91
C LEU A 120 9.62 -7.33 2.80
N ALA A 121 8.30 -7.42 3.02
CA ALA A 121 7.56 -8.67 2.86
C ALA A 121 7.66 -9.20 1.43
N TYR A 122 7.43 -8.35 0.41
CA TYR A 122 7.59 -8.75 -0.99
C TYR A 122 9.02 -9.14 -1.33
N LEU A 123 10.02 -8.35 -0.90
CA LEU A 123 11.45 -8.68 -1.09
C LEU A 123 11.81 -10.02 -0.45
N SER A 124 11.38 -10.26 0.78
CA SER A 124 11.65 -11.51 1.49
C SER A 124 11.04 -12.72 0.77
N ALA A 125 9.87 -12.56 0.16
CA ALA A 125 9.23 -13.62 -0.63
C ALA A 125 9.99 -13.91 -1.94
N PHE A 126 10.67 -12.91 -2.52
CA PHE A 126 11.55 -13.13 -3.67
C PHE A 126 12.90 -13.74 -3.31
N LEU A 127 13.46 -13.39 -2.15
CA LEU A 127 14.77 -13.88 -1.70
C LEU A 127 14.72 -15.31 -1.16
N ARG A 128 13.60 -15.70 -0.53
CA ARG A 128 13.36 -17.07 -0.04
C ARG A 128 12.80 -17.94 -1.16
N LYS A 129 13.67 -18.32 -2.11
CA LYS A 129 13.34 -19.25 -3.21
C LYS A 129 12.98 -20.63 -2.71
#